data_AF-A3TIX3-F1
#
_entry.id   AF-A3TIX3-F1
#
_cell.length_a   1.000
_cell.length_b   1.000
_cell.length_c   1.000
_cell.angle_alpha   90.00
_cell.angle_beta   90.00
_cell.angle_gamma   90.00
#
_symmetry.space_group_name_H-M   'P 1'
#
loop_
_entity.id
_entity.type
_entity.pdbx_description
1 polymer ?
#
loop_
_entity_poly.entity_id
_entity_poly.type
_entity_poly.pdbx_seq_one_letter_code
_entity_poly.pdbx_strand_id
1 'polypeptide(L)' 'MTGEWPPDRELRLGFDTRARLLETVVLVFESGDEMLIHAMPARKKYLDLLP' A
#
# COMPACT_ATOMS: atom_id res chain seq x y z
N MET A 1 -26.27 12.45 8.77
CA MET A 1 -25.69 11.26 8.12
C MET A 1 -24.27 11.11 8.66
N THR A 2 -24.06 10.31 9.70
CA THR A 2 -22.70 9.96 10.18
C THR A 2 -22.22 8.79 9.33
N GLY A 3 -21.80 9.09 8.10
CA GLY A 3 -21.30 8.08 7.17
C GLY A 3 -19.87 7.74 7.55
N GLU A 4 -19.69 6.78 8.44
CA GLU A 4 -18.37 6.18 8.69
C GLU A 4 -18.14 5.13 7.60
N TRP A 5 -17.94 5.59 6.36
CA TRP A 5 -17.54 4.69 5.28
C TRP A 5 -16.19 4.09 5.66
N PRO A 6 -15.99 2.77 5.47
CA PRO A 6 -14.70 2.17 5.75
C PRO A 6 -13.63 2.84 4.85
N PRO A 7 -12.41 3.08 5.36
CA PRO A 7 -11.37 3.71 4.57
C PRO A 7 -11.03 2.85 3.35
N ASP A 8 -10.68 3.51 2.26
CA ASP A 8 -10.24 2.83 1.04
C ASP A 8 -8.93 2.10 1.30
N ARG A 9 -8.75 0.95 0.64
CA ARG A 9 -7.57 0.11 0.80
C ARG A 9 -6.79 0.03 -0.49
N GLU A 10 -5.56 0.54 -0.46
CA GLU A 10 -4.65 0.53 -1.59
C GLU A 10 -3.50 -0.46 -1.39
N LEU A 11 -3.14 -1.15 -2.48
CA LEU A 11 -1.89 -1.88 -2.57
C LEU A 11 -0.89 -1.02 -3.34
N ARG A 12 0.16 -0.55 -2.67
CA ARG A 12 1.23 0.23 -3.30
C ARG A 12 2.49 -0.62 -3.40
N LEU A 13 3.19 -0.49 -4.53
CA LEU A 13 4.48 -1.13 -4.78
C LEU A 13 5.56 -0.06 -4.76
N GLY A 14 6.65 -0.31 -4.04
CA GLY A 14 7.75 0.65 -3.93
C GLY A 14 9.05 0.00 -3.46
N PHE A 15 10.17 0.69 -3.62
CA PHE A 15 11.47 0.19 -3.18
C PHE A 15 11.84 0.72 -1.79
N ASP A 16 12.50 -0.11 -0.99
CA ASP A 16 13.17 0.34 0.22
C ASP A 16 14.58 0.90 -0.06
N THR A 17 15.27 1.34 1.00
CA THR A 17 16.63 1.90 0.92
C THR A 17 17.71 0.90 0.47
N ARG A 18 17.35 -0.38 0.30
CA ARG A 18 18.23 -1.46 -0.19
C ARG A 18 17.76 -2.01 -1.54
N ALA A 19 16.94 -1.24 -2.26
CA ALA A 19 16.38 -1.62 -3.56
C ALA A 19 15.57 -2.94 -3.55
N ARG A 20 14.99 -3.31 -2.40
CA ARG A 20 14.04 -4.42 -2.33
C ARG A 20 12.66 -3.90 -2.65
N LEU A 21 11.98 -4.52 -3.61
CA LEU A 21 10.58 -4.20 -3.90
C LEU A 21 9.72 -4.65 -2.71
N LEU A 22 8.91 -3.75 -2.20
CA LEU A 22 7.94 -3.96 -1.14
C LEU A 22 6.52 -3.87 -1.70
N GLU A 23 5.64 -4.68 -1.12
CA GLU A 23 4.21 -4.46 -1.16
C GLU A 23 3.78 -3.78 0.14
N THR A 24 3.05 -2.68 0.04
CA THR A 24 2.50 -1.96 1.19
C THR A 24 0.99 -1.83 1.07
N VAL A 25 0.31 -1.95 2.20
CA VAL A 25 -1.13 -1.73 2.30
C VAL A 25 -1.36 -0.45 3.05
N VAL A 26 -2.02 0.50 2.39
CA VAL A 26 -2.35 1.81 2.94
C VAL A 26 -3.88 1.92 3.04
N LEU A 27 -4.35 2.39 4.19
CA LEU A 27 -5.71 2.86 4.36
C LEU A 27 -5.74 4.34 4.03
N VAL A 28 -6.63 4.75 3.12
CA VAL A 28 -6.85 6.14 2.74
C VAL A 28 -8.20 6.56 3.31
N PHE A 29 -8.18 7.56 4.18
CA PHE A 29 -9.39 8.11 4.81
C PHE A 29 -9.99 9.21 3.93
N GLU A 30 -11.28 9.49 4.11
CA GLU A 30 -11.94 10.59 3.39
C GLU A 30 -11.31 11.97 3.65
N SER A 31 -10.64 12.15 4.80
CA SER A 31 -9.86 13.35 5.10
C SER A 31 -8.62 13.52 4.21
N GLY A 32 -8.22 12.47 3.50
CA GLY A 32 -6.94 12.36 2.79
C GLY A 32 -5.79 11.88 3.68
N ASP A 33 -6.03 11.62 4.97
CA ASP A 33 -5.04 10.99 5.83
C ASP A 33 -4.76 9.56 5.36
N GLU A 34 -3.52 9.12 5.55
CA GLU A 34 -3.07 7.80 5.17
C GLU A 34 -2.51 7.04 6.37
N MET A 35 -2.89 5.77 6.50
CA MET A 35 -2.30 4.87 7.50
C MET A 35 -1.74 3.62 6.84
N LEU A 36 -0.43 3.43 6.95
CA LEU A 36 0.24 2.21 6.54
C LEU A 36 -0.01 1.12 7.59
N ILE A 37 -0.68 0.04 7.17
CA ILE A 37 -1.01 -1.08 8.06
C ILE A 37 -0.19 -2.34 7.78
N HIS A 38 0.52 -2.40 6.66
CA HIS A 38 1.34 -3.53 6.28
C HIS A 38 2.46 -3.13 5.31
N ALA A 39 3.66 -3.67 5.52
CA ALA A 39 4.77 -3.58 4.58
C ALA A 39 5.57 -4.89 4.60
N MET A 40 5.73 -5.53 3.45
CA MET A 40 6.46 -6.79 3.30
C MET A 40 7.25 -6.81 1.99
N PRO A 41 8.28 -7.67 1.87
CA PRO A 41 8.86 -7.96 0.56
C PRO A 41 7.78 -8.34 -0.44
N ALA A 42 7.85 -7.75 -1.63
CA ALA A 42 6.86 -7.98 -2.68
C ALA A 42 6.81 -9.46 -3.08
N ARG A 43 5.59 -9.97 -3.26
CA ARG A 43 5.40 -11.32 -3.83
C ARG A 43 6.04 -11.39 -5.22
N LYS A 44 6.60 -12.56 -5.57
CA LYS A 44 7.32 -12.78 -6.83
C LYS A 44 6.58 -12.27 -8.07
N LYS A 45 5.26 -12.47 -8.15
CA LYS A 45 4.40 -12.00 -9.26
C LYS A 45 4.48 -10.48 -9.54
N TYR A 46 4.88 -9.67 -8.57
CA TYR A 46 5.02 -8.22 -8.75
C TYR A 46 6.40 -7.83 -9.26
N LEU A 47 7.41 -8.71 -9.13
CA LEU A 47 8.71 -8.52 -9.77
C LEU A 47 8.59 -8.61 -11.29
N ASP A 48 7.64 -9.41 -11.79
CA ASP A 48 7.36 -9.59 -13.22
C ASP A 48 6.78 -8.31 -13.87
N LEU A 49 6.40 -7.29 -13.08
CA LEU A 49 5.93 -6.00 -13.58
C LEU A 49 7.05 -4.98 -13.80
N LEU A 50 8.29 -5.31 -13.41
CA LEU A 50 9.45 -4.46 -13.60
C LEU A 50 9.92 -4.51 -15.07
N PRO A 51 10.40 -3.39 -15.63
CA PRO A 51 10.88 -3.31 -17.02
C PRO A 51 12.19 -4.06 -17.24
#